data_AF-A0A834HTU5-F1
#
_entry.id   AF-A0A834HTU5-F1
#
_cell.length_a   1.000
_cell.length_b   1.000
_cell.length_c   1.000
_cell.angle_alpha   90.00
_cell.angle_beta   90.00
_cell.angle_gamma   90.00
#
_symmetry.space_group_name_H-M   'P 1'
#
loop_
_entity.id
_entity.type
_entity.pdbx_description
1 polymer ?
#
loop_
_entity_poly.entity_id
_entity_poly.type
_entity_poly.pdbx_seq_one_letter_code
_entity_poly.pdbx_strand_id
1 'polypeptide(L)'
;MTTNINELSKNYGGIMFGICNGIGAFSGIFGNVLIGALTRNKRLSEWKIVFWINLGVAIATSIIYILWSSSERQPFDYDEEESSQ
;
A
#
# COMPACT_ATOMS: atom_id res chain seq x y z
N MET A 1 -0.46 12.32 23.92
CA MET A 1 -1.64 11.93 23.14
C MET A 1 -1.14 10.96 22.08
N THR A 2 -1.18 9.67 22.36
CA THR A 2 -0.82 8.63 21.40
C THR A 2 -1.95 8.55 20.39
N THR A 3 -1.73 9.12 19.20
CA THR A 3 -2.65 9.06 18.07
C THR A 3 -2.93 7.59 17.75
N ASN A 4 -4.12 7.14 18.11
CA ASN A 4 -4.57 5.78 17.90
C ASN A 4 -5.21 5.70 16.51
N ILE A 5 -4.87 4.70 15.72
CA ILE A 5 -5.39 4.46 14.35
C ILE A 5 -6.93 4.32 14.35
N ASN A 6 -7.49 4.10 15.53
CA ASN A 6 -8.92 4.04 15.83
C ASN A 6 -9.68 5.35 15.57
N GLU A 7 -9.00 6.49 15.34
CA GLU A 7 -9.67 7.78 15.09
C GLU A 7 -9.90 8.11 13.60
N LEU A 8 -9.40 7.30 12.66
CA LEU A 8 -9.64 7.52 11.21
C LEU A 8 -10.96 6.89 10.70
N SER A 9 -11.60 6.05 11.53
CA SER A 9 -12.95 5.50 11.33
C SER A 9 -13.36 4.76 12.60
N LYS A 10 -14.39 5.25 13.31
CA LYS A 10 -14.86 4.68 14.59
C LYS A 10 -15.26 3.20 14.51
N ASN A 11 -15.62 2.67 13.33
CA ASN A 11 -16.11 1.28 13.17
C ASN A 11 -15.26 0.37 12.27
N TYR A 12 -14.42 0.89 11.35
CA TYR A 12 -13.74 0.05 10.34
C TYR A 12 -12.22 0.25 10.22
N GLY A 13 -11.60 1.10 11.05
CA GLY A 13 -10.17 1.38 10.99
C GLY A 13 -9.28 0.14 11.17
N GLY A 14 -9.65 -0.78 12.07
CA GLY A 14 -8.88 -2.01 12.33
C GLY A 14 -8.85 -3.00 11.17
N ILE A 15 -9.98 -3.18 10.47
CA ILE A 15 -10.08 -4.09 9.32
C ILE A 15 -9.31 -3.52 8.13
N MET A 16 -9.45 -2.22 7.87
CA MET A 16 -8.70 -1.53 6.81
C MET A 16 -7.19 -1.61 7.06
N PHE A 17 -6.77 -1.37 8.30
CA PHE A 17 -5.37 -1.52 8.69
C PHE A 17 -4.86 -2.96 8.50
N GLY A 18 -5.66 -3.96 8.89
CA GLY A 18 -5.33 -5.37 8.71
C GLY A 18 -5.18 -5.77 7.24
N ILE A 19 -6.08 -5.29 6.36
CA ILE A 19 -5.99 -5.55 4.91
C ILE A 19 -4.75 -4.90 4.32
N CYS A 20 -4.46 -3.64 4.66
CA CYS A 20 -3.25 -2.95 4.22
C CYS A 20 -1.98 -3.69 4.65
N ASN A 21 -1.91 -4.16 5.90
CA ASN A 21 -0.77 -4.89 6.42
C ASN A 21 -0.63 -6.27 5.76
N GLY A 22 -1.74 -6.96 5.52
CA GLY A 22 -1.77 -8.23 4.79
C GLY A 22 -1.23 -8.08 3.37
N ILE A 23 -1.74 -7.11 2.61
CA ILE A 23 -1.26 -6.84 1.23
C ILE A 23 0.23 -6.46 1.25
N GLY A 24 0.67 -5.67 2.22
CA GLY A 24 2.08 -5.33 2.42
C GLY A 24 2.96 -6.56 2.67
N ALA A 25 2.51 -7.47 3.55
CA ALA A 25 3.20 -8.72 3.85
C ALA A 25 3.29 -9.64 2.61
N PHE A 26 2.20 -9.78 1.86
CA PHE A 26 2.20 -10.55 0.61
C PHE A 26 3.16 -9.96 -0.43
N SER A 27 3.12 -8.64 -0.63
CA SER A 27 4.04 -7.95 -1.54
C SER A 27 5.51 -8.18 -1.14
N GLY A 28 5.81 -8.12 0.16
CA GLY A 28 7.15 -8.41 0.68
C GLY A 28 7.60 -9.84 0.38
N ILE A 29 6.73 -10.85 0.54
CA ILE A 29 7.06 -12.25 0.21
C ILE A 29 7.32 -12.39 -1.30
N PHE A 30 6.44 -11.85 -2.14
CA PHE A 30 6.60 -11.89 -3.60
C PHE A 30 7.88 -11.20 -4.07
N GLY A 31 8.20 -10.03 -3.52
CA GLY A 31 9.43 -9.30 -3.83
C GLY A 31 10.69 -10.11 -3.50
N ASN A 32 10.72 -10.76 -2.34
CA ASN A 32 11.86 -11.57 -1.92
C ASN A 32 12.05 -12.82 -2.81
N VAL A 33 10.97 -13.51 -3.17
CA VAL A 33 11.03 -14.67 -4.09
C VAL A 33 11.52 -14.25 -5.46
N LEU A 34 11.01 -13.12 -5.98
CA LEU A 34 11.37 -12.61 -7.30
C LEU A 34 12.85 -12.20 -7.35
N ILE A 35 13.34 -11.45 -6.35
CA ILE A 35 14.75 -11.05 -6.25
C ILE A 35 15.66 -12.27 -6.09
N GLY A 36 15.24 -13.27 -5.30
CA GLY A 36 15.98 -14.52 -5.12
C GLY A 36 16.11 -15.34 -6.41
N ALA A 37 15.08 -15.35 -7.25
CA ALA A 37 15.12 -16.01 -8.56
C ALA A 37 15.99 -15.25 -9.58
N LEU A 38 15.94 -13.91 -9.57
CA LEU A 38 16.69 -13.05 -10.49
C LEU A 38 18.19 -12.94 -10.15
N THR A 39 18.56 -13.09 -8.88
CA THR A 39 19.95 -12.86 -8.40
C THR A 39 20.71 -14.17 -8.18
N ARG A 40 20.57 -15.13 -9.09
CA ARG A 40 21.16 -16.47 -8.91
C ARG A 40 22.68 -16.48 -9.07
N ASN A 41 23.24 -15.56 -9.88
CA ASN A 41 24.68 -15.47 -10.12
C ASN A 41 25.34 -14.29 -9.42
N LYS A 42 24.58 -13.50 -8.63
CA LYS A 42 25.04 -12.34 -7.86
C LYS A 42 25.84 -11.32 -8.69
N ARG A 43 25.52 -11.21 -9.98
CA ARG A 43 26.23 -10.28 -10.87
C ARG A 43 25.63 -8.87 -10.80
N LEU A 44 26.48 -7.86 -10.96
CA LEU A 44 26.06 -6.45 -11.04
C LEU A 44 25.01 -6.19 -12.14
N SER A 45 25.02 -6.98 -13.22
CA SER A 45 24.00 -6.89 -14.29
C SER A 45 22.61 -7.33 -13.83
N GLU A 46 22.51 -8.35 -12.99
CA GLU A 46 21.22 -8.87 -12.47
C GLU A 46 20.59 -7.85 -11.52
N TRP A 47 21.39 -7.20 -10.68
CA TRP A 47 20.92 -6.12 -9.81
C TRP A 47 20.37 -4.92 -10.57
N LYS A 48 20.98 -4.54 -11.71
CA LYS A 48 20.42 -3.47 -12.56
C LYS A 48 19.02 -3.82 -13.05
N ILE A 49 18.78 -5.07 -13.42
CA ILE A 49 17.45 -5.54 -13.85
C ILE A 49 16.45 -5.44 -12.69
N VAL A 50 16.84 -5.83 -11.48
CA VAL A 50 15.99 -5.67 -10.28
C VAL A 50 15.62 -4.20 -10.03
N PHE A 51 16.57 -3.27 -10.17
CA PHE A 51 16.30 -1.84 -10.05
C PHE A 51 15.31 -1.33 -11.11
N TRP A 52 15.46 -1.76 -12.37
CA TRP A 52 14.53 -1.39 -13.44
C TRP A 52 13.12 -1.94 -13.20
N ILE A 53 13.00 -3.19 -12.71
CA ILE A 53 11.72 -3.78 -12.34
C ILE A 53 11.08 -2.98 -11.19
N ASN A 54 11.85 -2.66 -10.14
CA ASN A 54 11.35 -1.88 -9.01
C ASN A 54 10.87 -0.48 -9.43
N LEU A 55 11.64 0.18 -10.32
CA LEU A 55 11.23 1.46 -10.91
C LEU A 55 9.93 1.34 -11.70
N GLY A 56 9.79 0.29 -12.52
CA GLY A 56 8.57 0.01 -13.28
C GLY A 56 7.35 -0.22 -12.38
N VAL A 57 7.52 -1.00 -11.30
CA VAL A 57 6.46 -1.22 -10.31
C VAL A 57 6.08 0.10 -9.62
N ALA A 58 7.06 0.90 -9.19
CA ALA A 58 6.79 2.18 -8.53
C ALA A 58 6.02 3.16 -9.44
N ILE A 59 6.39 3.23 -10.72
CA ILE A 59 5.67 4.05 -11.70
C ILE A 59 4.25 3.51 -11.92
N ALA A 60 4.09 2.20 -12.11
CA ALA A 60 2.79 1.58 -12.31
C ALA A 60 1.85 1.81 -11.11
N THR A 61 2.33 1.60 -9.88
CA THR A 61 1.54 1.89 -8.68
C THR A 61 1.23 3.37 -8.54
N SER A 62 2.14 4.25 -8.94
CA SER A 62 1.89 5.70 -8.93
C SER A 62 0.82 6.10 -9.93
N ILE A 63 0.80 5.50 -11.13
CA ILE A 63 -0.24 5.75 -12.13
C ILE A 63 -1.60 5.25 -11.63
N ILE A 64 -1.65 4.04 -11.08
CA ILE A 64 -2.87 3.48 -10.47
C ILE A 64 -3.35 4.43 -9.35
N TYR A 65 -2.45 4.88 -8.49
CA TYR A 65 -2.80 5.84 -7.45
C TYR A 65 -3.39 7.13 -8.03
N ILE A 66 -2.75 7.73 -9.03
CA ILE A 66 -3.24 8.97 -9.65
C ILE A 66 -4.61 8.78 -10.31
N LEU A 67 -4.87 7.62 -10.93
CA LEU A 67 -6.13 7.34 -11.62
C LEU A 67 -7.30 7.04 -10.66
N TRP A 68 -7.04 6.37 -9.53
CA TRP A 68 -8.07 5.92 -8.59
C TRP A 68 -8.14 6.70 -7.28
N SER A 69 -7.16 7.57 -7.00
CA SER A 69 -7.16 8.41 -5.80
C SER A 69 -8.24 9.48 -5.90
N SER A 70 -9.42 9.17 -5.36
CA SER A 70 -10.39 10.19 -5.00
C SER A 70 -9.96 10.84 -3.69
N SER A 71 -9.77 12.16 -3.70
CA SER A 71 -9.44 12.94 -2.50
C SER A 71 -10.68 13.39 -1.71
N GLU A 72 -11.88 12.95 -2.11
CA GLU A 72 -13.11 13.23 -1.39
C GLU A 72 -13.12 12.49 -0.05
N ARG A 73 -13.57 13.18 1.02
CA ARG A 73 -13.83 12.55 2.32
C ARG A 73 -14.85 11.43 2.11
N GLN A 74 -14.46 10.20 2.45
CA GLN A 74 -15.33 9.05 2.24
C GLN A 74 -16.49 9.07 3.24
N PRO A 75 -17.70 8.59 2.88
CA PRO A 75 -18.92 8.77 3.66
C PRO A 75 -18.96 8.07 5.03
N PHE A 76 -17.96 7.25 5.34
CA PHE A 76 -17.77 6.64 6.66
C PHE A 76 -16.97 7.54 7.63
N ASP A 77 -16.55 8.73 7.19
CA ASP A 77 -15.78 9.75 7.94
C ASP A 77 -16.68 10.86 8.51
N TYR A 78 -18.00 10.87 8.21
CA TYR A 78 -18.95 11.80 8.82
C TYR A 78 -19.31 11.33 10.23
N ASP A 79 -19.21 12.22 11.21
CA ASP A 79 -19.72 11.99 12.57
C ASP A 79 -21.27 12.02 12.55
N GLU A 80 -21.92 11.14 13.32
CA GLU A 80 -23.40 11.03 13.35
C GLU A 80 -24.11 12.36 13.66
N GLU A 81 -23.45 13.30 14.34
CA GLU A 81 -23.96 14.63 14.66
C GLU A 81 -24.15 15.54 13.43
N GLU A 82 -23.39 15.34 12.35
CA GLU A 82 -23.48 16.15 11.11
C GLU A 82 -24.50 15.58 10.10
N SER A 83 -24.96 14.33 10.30
CA SER A 83 -25.98 13.69 9.47
C SER A 83 -27.43 14.13 9.78
N SER A 84 -27.62 14.87 10.87
CA SER A 84 -28.94 15.29 11.39
C SER A 84 -29.14 16.81 11.39
N GLN A 85 -28.29 17.58 10.70
CA GLN A 85 -28.47 19.03 10.46
C GLN A 85 -28.75 19.36 9.00
#